data_AF-A0A935ZMG3-F1
#
_entry.id   AF-A0A935ZMG3-F1
#
_cell.length_a   1.000
_cell.length_b   1.000
_cell.length_c   1.000
_cell.angle_alpha   90.00
_cell.angle_beta   90.00
_cell.angle_gamma   90.00
#
_symmetry.space_group_name_H-M   'P 1'
#
loop_
_entity.id
_entity.type
_entity.pdbx_description
1 polymer ?
#
loop_
_entity_poly.entity_id
_entity_poly.type
_entity_poly.pdbx_seq_one_letter_code
_entity_poly.pdbx_strand_id
1 'polypeptide(L)'
;MGRAGDDKSGFLGYLSDQAVLARVMAAAGAGAAVRLHELRRVAAGNLRPIPHTRLGAFAATVGYPRGTVGYAVNRAIGLLYASLGTYGEERIGVVFNSPIARTHYPRPVHSASSRAVAQMEFDYWAAVRAEDPWSAGGRIATAFDPGSRDWLQREVFTRSP
;
A
#
# COMPACT_ATOMS: atom_id res chain seq x y z
N MET A 1 -7.68 28.18 2.00
CA MET A 1 -8.72 27.29 1.46
C MET A 1 -8.32 26.90 0.04
N GLY A 2 -7.79 25.70 -0.17
CA GLY A 2 -7.45 25.18 -1.50
C GLY A 2 -8.35 23.99 -1.82
N ARG A 3 -9.04 24.03 -2.97
CA ARG A 3 -9.87 22.94 -3.50
C ARG A 3 -8.96 21.74 -3.81
N ALA A 4 -9.10 20.66 -3.05
CA ALA A 4 -8.45 19.38 -3.31
C ALA A 4 -9.20 18.67 -4.45
N GLY A 5 -8.69 18.76 -5.68
CA GLY A 5 -9.36 18.17 -6.85
C GLY A 5 -8.42 17.70 -7.96
N ASP A 6 -7.17 18.18 -8.04
CA ASP A 6 -6.33 17.97 -9.22
C ASP A 6 -4.93 17.41 -8.96
N ASP A 7 -4.64 16.88 -7.76
CA ASP A 7 -3.35 16.23 -7.55
C ASP A 7 -3.41 14.76 -8.01
N LYS A 8 -3.02 14.54 -9.26
CA LYS A 8 -2.59 13.21 -9.79
C LYS A 8 -1.35 12.66 -9.06
N SER A 9 -1.08 13.13 -7.84
CA SER A 9 0.08 12.74 -7.06
C SER A 9 -0.07 11.27 -6.66
N GLY A 10 -1.23 10.83 -6.14
CA GLY A 10 -1.51 9.51 -5.55
C GLY A 10 -1.41 8.26 -6.44
N PHE A 11 -1.68 7.08 -5.86
CA PHE A 11 -1.75 5.79 -6.59
C PHE A 11 -2.68 5.83 -7.82
N LEU A 12 -3.75 6.61 -7.79
CA LEU A 12 -4.64 6.78 -8.94
C LEU A 12 -3.97 7.53 -10.10
N GLY A 13 -3.06 8.47 -9.82
CA GLY A 13 -2.20 9.08 -10.82
C GLY A 13 -1.19 8.08 -11.39
N TYR A 14 -0.61 7.21 -10.56
CA TYR A 14 0.26 6.11 -11.02
C TYR A 14 -0.48 5.12 -11.94
N LEU A 15 -1.73 4.79 -11.65
CA LEU A 15 -2.56 3.95 -12.52
C LEU A 15 -3.11 4.68 -13.75
N SER A 16 -2.99 6.02 -13.82
CA SER A 16 -3.36 6.74 -15.04
C SER A 16 -2.32 6.57 -16.15
N ASP A 17 -1.15 6.02 -15.82
CA ASP A 17 -0.21 5.46 -16.79
C ASP A 17 -0.81 4.18 -17.41
N GLN A 18 -1.09 4.25 -18.71
CA GLN A 18 -1.68 3.16 -19.49
C GLN A 18 -0.85 1.87 -19.43
N ALA A 19 0.47 1.96 -19.31
CA ALA A 19 1.35 0.79 -19.23
C ALA A 19 1.26 0.11 -17.86
N VAL A 20 1.17 0.90 -16.78
CA VAL A 20 0.97 0.37 -15.42
C VAL A 20 -0.42 -0.25 -15.30
N LEU A 21 -1.44 0.46 -15.80
CA LEU A 21 -2.82 -0.03 -15.80
C LEU A 21 -2.95 -1.35 -16.56
N ALA A 22 -2.39 -1.44 -17.77
CA ALA A 22 -2.41 -2.66 -18.57
C ALA A 22 -1.73 -3.83 -17.85
N ARG A 23 -0.59 -3.59 -17.19
CA ARG A 23 0.11 -4.62 -16.40
C ARG A 23 -0.70 -5.09 -15.20
N VAL A 24 -1.34 -4.17 -14.48
CA VAL A 24 -2.22 -4.50 -13.35
C VAL A 24 -3.42 -5.30 -13.84
N MET A 25 -4.09 -4.87 -14.90
CA MET A 25 -5.24 -5.58 -15.47
C MET A 25 -4.84 -6.98 -15.96
N ALA A 26 -3.69 -7.11 -16.62
CA ALA A 26 -3.17 -8.40 -17.11
C ALA A 26 -2.80 -9.36 -15.97
N ALA A 27 -2.14 -8.87 -14.92
CA ALA A 27 -1.73 -9.69 -13.79
C ALA A 27 -2.89 -10.12 -12.89
N ALA A 28 -4.00 -9.37 -12.89
CA ALA A 28 -5.01 -9.44 -11.85
C ALA A 28 -6.37 -10.02 -12.32
N GLY A 29 -6.50 -10.30 -13.61
CA GLY A 29 -7.66 -10.96 -14.22
C GLY A 29 -8.96 -10.15 -14.13
N ALA A 30 -10.10 -10.82 -14.33
CA ALA A 30 -11.42 -10.20 -14.48
C ALA A 30 -11.86 -9.31 -13.28
N GLY A 31 -11.34 -9.55 -12.07
CA GLY A 31 -11.67 -8.76 -10.89
C GLY A 31 -10.93 -7.41 -10.77
N ALA A 32 -9.96 -7.14 -11.63
CA ALA A 32 -9.10 -5.95 -11.52
C ALA A 32 -9.88 -4.63 -11.64
N ALA A 33 -10.83 -4.54 -12.58
CA ALA A 33 -11.63 -3.33 -12.78
C ALA A 33 -12.45 -2.97 -11.53
N VAL A 34 -13.04 -3.97 -10.86
CA VAL A 34 -13.80 -3.78 -9.62
C VAL A 34 -12.89 -3.25 -8.52
N ARG A 35 -11.72 -3.85 -8.33
CA ARG A 35 -10.78 -3.43 -7.28
C ARG A 35 -10.20 -2.03 -7.51
N LEU A 36 -9.93 -1.68 -8.76
CA LEU A 36 -9.54 -0.31 -9.13
C LEU A 36 -10.66 0.69 -8.85
N HIS A 37 -11.91 0.31 -9.11
CA HIS A 37 -13.07 1.13 -8.78
C HIS A 37 -13.22 1.31 -7.26
N GLU A 38 -13.01 0.27 -6.46
CA GLU A 38 -13.02 0.35 -5.00
C GLU A 38 -11.93 1.30 -4.47
N LEU A 39 -10.69 1.18 -4.96
CA LEU A 39 -9.59 2.07 -4.58
C LEU A 39 -9.92 3.55 -4.88
N ARG A 40 -10.56 3.83 -6.02
CA ARG A 40 -11.05 5.17 -6.35
C ARG A 40 -12.10 5.66 -5.36
N ARG A 41 -13.06 4.81 -5.00
CA ARG A 41 -14.09 5.17 -4.02
C ARG A 41 -13.50 5.43 -2.63
N VAL A 42 -12.50 4.65 -2.21
CA VAL A 42 -11.79 4.89 -0.94
C VAL A 42 -11.03 6.20 -0.97
N ALA A 43 -10.25 6.46 -2.02
CA ALA A 43 -9.49 7.71 -2.17
C ALA A 43 -10.40 8.95 -2.20
N ALA A 44 -11.59 8.83 -2.78
CA ALA A 44 -12.60 9.89 -2.80
C ALA A 44 -13.41 10.02 -1.49
N GLY A 45 -13.21 9.13 -0.51
CA GLY A 45 -14.00 9.10 0.73
C GLY A 45 -15.42 8.52 0.59
N ASN A 46 -15.75 7.98 -0.59
CA ASN A 46 -17.06 7.40 -0.94
C ASN A 46 -17.22 5.92 -0.55
N LEU A 47 -16.16 5.32 -0.01
CA LEU A 47 -16.16 3.97 0.57
C LEU A 47 -15.30 3.99 1.83
N ARG A 48 -15.89 3.54 2.95
CA ARG A 48 -15.19 3.41 4.24
C ARG A 48 -14.86 1.92 4.46
N PRO A 49 -13.62 1.49 4.20
CA PRO A 49 -13.25 0.09 4.36
C PRO A 49 -13.10 -0.30 5.84
N ILE A 50 -13.19 -1.60 6.10
CA ILE A 50 -12.89 -2.15 7.41
C ILE A 50 -11.40 -1.86 7.73
N PRO A 51 -11.07 -1.25 8.89
CA PRO A 51 -9.71 -0.74 9.14
C PRO A 51 -8.59 -1.79 9.06
N HIS A 52 -8.87 -3.04 9.42
CA HIS A 52 -7.86 -4.08 9.46
C HIS A 52 -7.61 -4.77 8.10
N THR A 53 -8.38 -4.49 7.04
CA THR A 53 -8.15 -5.10 5.72
C THR A 53 -7.05 -4.37 4.95
N ARG A 54 -6.60 -4.93 3.81
CA ARG A 54 -5.69 -4.26 2.88
C ARG A 54 -6.31 -2.96 2.34
N LEU A 55 -7.62 -2.94 2.12
CA LEU A 55 -8.33 -1.74 1.72
C LEU A 55 -8.38 -0.70 2.87
N GLY A 56 -8.48 -1.15 4.12
CA GLY A 56 -8.30 -0.32 5.31
C GLY A 56 -6.90 0.27 5.43
N ALA A 57 -5.87 -0.50 5.09
CA ALA A 57 -4.49 -0.03 5.02
C ALA A 57 -4.29 1.05 3.94
N PHE A 58 -4.93 0.86 2.76
CA PHE A 58 -4.92 1.85 1.69
C PHE A 58 -5.56 3.17 2.18
N ALA A 59 -6.74 3.10 2.81
CA ALA A 59 -7.42 4.27 3.35
C ALA A 59 -6.57 5.05 4.36
N ALA A 60 -5.79 4.36 5.20
CA ALA A 60 -4.92 4.97 6.22
C ALA A 60 -3.79 5.82 5.64
N THR A 61 -3.48 5.63 4.36
CA THR A 61 -2.33 6.24 3.67
C THR A 61 -2.73 7.17 2.53
N VAL A 62 -4.02 7.45 2.37
CA VAL A 62 -4.51 8.44 1.39
C VAL A 62 -4.13 9.86 1.83
N GLY A 63 -3.76 10.71 0.86
CA GLY A 63 -3.58 12.15 1.06
C GLY A 63 -2.18 12.58 1.49
N TYR A 64 -1.23 11.66 1.64
CA TYR A 64 0.16 12.02 1.91
C TYR A 64 0.87 12.52 0.63
N PRO A 65 1.64 13.62 0.70
CA PRO A 65 2.31 14.19 -0.47
C PRO A 65 3.35 13.26 -1.11
N ARG A 66 3.58 13.41 -2.42
CA ARG A 66 4.66 12.69 -3.13
C ARG A 66 6.02 12.91 -2.44
N GLY A 67 6.81 11.84 -2.34
CA GLY A 67 8.11 11.85 -1.67
C GLY A 67 8.07 11.53 -0.17
N THR A 68 6.88 11.31 0.39
CA THR A 68 6.71 10.86 1.78
C THR A 68 6.57 9.34 1.89
N VAL A 69 6.77 8.80 3.10
CA VAL A 69 6.56 7.37 3.38
C VAL A 69 5.10 6.98 3.14
N GLY A 70 4.14 7.79 3.62
CA GLY A 70 2.71 7.50 3.46
C GLY A 70 2.30 7.38 2.00
N TYR A 71 2.87 8.24 1.14
CA TYR A 71 2.66 8.18 -0.29
C TYR A 71 3.17 6.88 -0.94
N ALA A 72 4.41 6.49 -0.62
CA ALA A 72 5.00 5.26 -1.16
C ALA A 72 4.24 4.01 -0.70
N VAL A 73 3.88 3.97 0.58
CA VAL A 73 3.08 2.88 1.16
C VAL A 73 1.69 2.81 0.52
N ASN A 74 1.03 3.95 0.29
CA ASN A 74 -0.27 4.00 -0.40
C ASN A 74 -0.20 3.36 -1.79
N ARG A 75 0.86 3.67 -2.55
CA ARG A 75 1.09 3.08 -3.87
C ARG A 75 1.34 1.57 -3.81
N ALA A 76 2.16 1.12 -2.87
CA ALA A 76 2.44 -0.30 -2.68
C ALA A 76 1.17 -1.09 -2.33
N ILE A 77 0.40 -0.62 -1.35
CA ILE A 77 -0.85 -1.27 -0.93
C ILE A 77 -1.88 -1.25 -2.06
N GLY A 78 -2.03 -0.11 -2.75
CA GLY A 78 -2.95 0.02 -3.88
C GLY A 78 -2.62 -0.96 -4.99
N LEU A 79 -1.34 -1.14 -5.31
CA LEU A 79 -0.89 -2.10 -6.32
C LEU A 79 -1.23 -3.52 -5.88
N LEU A 80 -0.88 -3.90 -4.65
CA LEU A 80 -1.18 -5.23 -4.11
C LEU A 80 -2.68 -5.52 -4.08
N TYR A 81 -3.51 -4.55 -3.71
CA TYR A 81 -4.96 -4.71 -3.73
C TYR A 81 -5.49 -4.85 -5.15
N ALA A 82 -5.06 -4.00 -6.08
CA ALA A 82 -5.49 -4.09 -7.47
C ALA A 82 -5.12 -5.46 -8.08
N SER A 83 -3.92 -5.96 -7.77
CA SER A 83 -3.41 -7.23 -8.26
C SER A 83 -4.02 -8.47 -7.60
N LEU A 84 -4.08 -8.50 -6.26
CA LEU A 84 -4.39 -9.71 -5.48
C LEU A 84 -5.70 -9.62 -4.69
N GLY A 85 -6.37 -8.46 -4.67
CA GLY A 85 -7.55 -8.23 -3.85
C GLY A 85 -7.26 -8.40 -2.37
N THR A 86 -8.01 -9.27 -1.71
CA THR A 86 -7.85 -9.63 -0.29
C THR A 86 -7.01 -10.89 -0.08
N TYR A 87 -6.52 -11.52 -1.16
CA TYR A 87 -5.71 -12.73 -1.04
C TYR A 87 -4.45 -12.48 -0.21
N GLY A 88 -4.27 -13.28 0.85
CA GLY A 88 -3.12 -13.21 1.76
C GLY A 88 -2.98 -11.88 2.50
N GLU A 89 -4.06 -11.13 2.74
CA GLU A 89 -3.96 -9.85 3.47
C GLU A 89 -3.80 -9.99 4.98
N GLU A 90 -4.26 -11.09 5.57
CA GLU A 90 -4.10 -11.50 6.99
C GLU A 90 -4.42 -10.46 8.07
N ARG A 91 -5.21 -9.42 7.74
CA ARG A 91 -5.49 -8.25 8.58
C ARG A 91 -4.36 -7.21 8.64
N ILE A 92 -3.54 -7.09 7.59
CA ILE A 92 -2.40 -6.14 7.49
C ILE A 92 -2.75 -4.68 7.80
N GLY A 93 -4.03 -4.30 7.68
CA GLY A 93 -4.50 -2.98 8.08
C GLY A 93 -4.25 -2.65 9.55
N VAL A 94 -4.05 -3.64 10.44
CA VAL A 94 -3.66 -3.38 11.84
C VAL A 94 -2.30 -2.67 11.94
N VAL A 95 -1.34 -3.01 11.08
CA VAL A 95 -0.02 -2.38 11.03
C VAL A 95 -0.15 -0.96 10.49
N PHE A 96 -0.75 -0.82 9.31
CA PHE A 96 -0.79 0.46 8.62
C PHE A 96 -1.80 1.46 9.22
N ASN A 97 -2.77 1.01 10.02
CA ASN A 97 -3.61 1.89 10.81
C ASN A 97 -3.05 2.18 12.21
N SER A 98 -1.94 1.55 12.62
CA SER A 98 -1.39 1.79 13.95
C SER A 98 -0.99 3.26 14.14
N PRO A 99 -1.16 3.81 15.36
CA PRO A 99 -0.71 5.17 15.67
C PRO A 99 0.79 5.36 15.36
N ILE A 100 1.60 4.34 15.64
CA ILE A 100 3.06 4.36 15.42
C ILE A 100 3.37 4.51 13.93
N ALA A 101 2.81 3.66 13.06
CA ALA A 101 3.03 3.77 11.61
C ALA A 101 2.62 5.14 11.06
N ARG A 102 1.50 5.70 11.56
CA ARG A 102 1.02 7.02 11.16
C ARG A 102 1.98 8.17 11.48
N THR A 103 2.80 8.06 12.52
CA THR A 103 3.82 9.07 12.83
C THR A 103 4.94 9.16 11.77
N HIS A 104 5.14 8.09 10.99
CA HIS A 104 6.16 8.01 9.96
C HIS A 104 5.68 8.50 8.60
N TYR A 105 4.38 8.43 8.32
CA TYR A 105 3.83 8.76 7.00
C TYR A 105 4.15 10.16 6.46
N PRO A 106 4.14 11.25 7.24
CA PRO A 106 4.50 12.56 6.70
C PRO A 106 6.01 12.75 6.49
N ARG A 107 6.85 11.80 6.89
CA ARG A 107 8.32 11.92 6.79
C ARG A 107 8.80 11.63 5.37
N PRO A 108 9.95 12.19 4.94
CA PRO A 108 10.55 11.87 3.65
C PRO A 108 10.81 10.37 3.53
N VAL A 109 10.54 9.80 2.35
CA VAL A 109 10.72 8.38 2.06
C VAL A 109 12.19 7.92 2.17
N HIS A 110 13.16 8.81 1.96
CA HIS A 110 14.58 8.48 2.13
C HIS A 110 15.08 8.61 3.57
N SER A 111 14.20 8.94 4.52
CA SER A 111 14.54 8.99 5.94
C SER A 111 14.49 7.60 6.59
N ALA A 112 15.01 7.49 7.81
CA ALA A 112 14.91 6.27 8.62
C ALA A 112 13.46 5.82 8.88
N SER A 113 12.46 6.68 8.65
CA SER A 113 11.04 6.34 8.81
C SER A 113 10.54 5.30 7.81
N SER A 114 11.09 5.27 6.59
CA SER A 114 10.74 4.25 5.59
C SER A 114 11.14 2.86 6.09
N ARG A 115 12.40 2.73 6.53
CA ARG A 115 12.90 1.51 7.17
C ARG A 115 12.11 1.13 8.42
N ALA A 116 11.70 2.08 9.25
CA ALA A 116 10.88 1.81 10.44
C ALA A 116 9.53 1.18 10.04
N VAL A 117 8.83 1.73 9.06
CA VAL A 117 7.56 1.16 8.56
C VAL A 117 7.79 -0.22 7.92
N ALA A 118 8.85 -0.40 7.15
CA ALA A 118 9.21 -1.70 6.59
C ALA A 118 9.49 -2.76 7.67
N GLN A 119 10.15 -2.37 8.76
CA GLN A 119 10.39 -3.25 9.90
C GLN A 119 9.09 -3.63 10.62
N MET A 120 8.21 -2.66 10.89
CA MET A 120 6.90 -2.93 11.50
C MET A 120 6.07 -3.92 10.67
N GLU A 121 6.10 -3.77 9.34
CA GLU A 121 5.42 -4.70 8.44
C GLU A 121 6.06 -6.10 8.48
N PHE A 122 7.39 -6.17 8.45
CA PHE A 122 8.10 -7.44 8.52
C PHE A 122 7.84 -8.19 9.82
N ASP A 123 7.91 -7.52 10.97
CA ASP A 123 7.69 -8.12 12.28
C ASP A 123 6.29 -8.72 12.40
N TYR A 124 5.29 -8.01 11.87
CA TYR A 124 3.93 -8.52 11.77
C TYR A 124 3.85 -9.78 10.89
N TRP A 125 4.46 -9.77 9.70
CA TRP A 125 4.42 -10.94 8.82
C TRP A 125 5.20 -12.13 9.39
N ALA A 126 6.28 -11.88 10.12
CA ALA A 126 7.03 -12.90 10.84
C ALA A 126 6.17 -13.53 11.95
N ALA A 127 5.41 -12.72 12.70
CA ALA A 127 4.46 -13.21 13.70
C ALA A 127 3.33 -14.04 13.07
N VAL A 128 2.70 -13.54 12.00
CA VAL A 128 1.66 -14.28 11.25
C VAL A 128 2.19 -15.63 10.77
N ARG A 129 3.41 -15.69 10.24
CA ARG A 129 4.01 -16.94 9.78
C ARG A 129 4.39 -17.89 10.93
N ALA A 130 4.75 -17.36 12.09
CA ALA A 130 5.02 -18.16 13.27
C ALA A 130 3.73 -18.78 13.84
N GLU A 131 2.62 -18.02 13.82
CA GLU A 131 1.30 -18.48 14.26
C GLU A 131 0.66 -19.46 13.25
N ASP A 132 0.75 -19.16 11.95
CA ASP A 132 0.30 -20.01 10.87
C ASP A 132 1.41 -20.19 9.80
N PRO A 133 2.18 -21.29 9.87
CA PRO A 133 3.21 -21.61 8.88
C PRO A 133 2.67 -21.80 7.45
N TRP A 134 1.37 -21.98 7.27
CA TRP A 134 0.71 -22.13 5.98
C TRP A 134 0.10 -20.83 5.45
N SER A 135 0.18 -19.73 6.20
CA SER A 135 -0.31 -18.43 5.74
C SER A 135 0.37 -18.03 4.44
N ALA A 136 -0.43 -17.91 3.37
CA ALA A 136 0.05 -17.45 2.07
C ALA A 136 0.64 -16.04 2.16
N GLY A 137 -0.01 -15.16 2.94
CA GLY A 137 0.48 -13.81 3.22
C GLY A 137 1.82 -13.83 3.96
N GLY A 138 1.91 -14.57 5.08
CA GLY A 138 3.14 -14.70 5.86
C GLY A 138 4.31 -15.27 5.05
N ARG A 139 4.08 -16.27 4.19
CA ARG A 139 5.12 -16.87 3.35
C ARG A 139 5.64 -15.93 2.27
N ILE A 140 4.73 -15.28 1.53
CA ILE A 140 5.12 -14.33 0.46
C ILE A 140 5.81 -13.11 1.07
N ALA A 141 5.26 -12.60 2.17
CA ALA A 141 5.73 -11.38 2.77
C ALA A 141 7.10 -11.55 3.46
N THR A 142 7.33 -12.65 4.19
CA THR A 142 8.62 -12.86 4.87
C THR A 142 9.76 -13.25 3.91
N ALA A 143 9.46 -13.54 2.64
CA ALA A 143 10.49 -13.72 1.61
C ALA A 143 11.23 -12.42 1.25
N PHE A 144 10.66 -11.26 1.59
CA PHE A 144 11.27 -9.95 1.40
C PHE A 144 11.70 -9.37 2.74
N ASP A 145 13.01 -9.27 2.95
CA ASP A 145 13.58 -8.65 4.14
C ASP A 145 13.27 -7.14 4.21
N PRO A 146 13.40 -6.51 5.39
CA PRO A 146 13.11 -5.08 5.55
C PRO A 146 13.91 -4.16 4.61
N GLY A 147 15.14 -4.52 4.25
CA GLY A 147 15.98 -3.76 3.32
C GLY A 147 15.45 -3.79 1.88
N SER A 148 15.02 -4.97 1.40
CA SER A 148 14.35 -5.11 0.11
C SER A 148 13.07 -4.27 0.03
N ARG A 149 12.30 -4.22 1.13
CA ARG A 149 11.06 -3.44 1.23
C ARG A 149 11.32 -1.93 1.25
N ASP A 150 12.32 -1.48 2.01
CA ASP A 150 12.77 -0.07 2.03
C ASP A 150 13.20 0.37 0.63
N TRP A 151 13.97 -0.47 -0.07
CA TRP A 151 14.38 -0.21 -1.45
C TRP A 151 13.17 -0.07 -2.39
N LEU A 152 12.20 -0.99 -2.34
CA LEU A 152 10.98 -0.91 -3.15
C LEU A 152 10.21 0.39 -2.89
N GLN A 153 10.04 0.76 -1.62
CA GLN A 153 9.38 2.01 -1.25
C GLN A 153 10.13 3.22 -1.81
N ARG A 154 11.47 3.24 -1.69
CA ARG A 154 12.33 4.37 -2.07
C ARG A 154 12.59 4.53 -3.55
N GLU A 155 12.63 3.44 -4.31
CA GLU A 155 13.11 3.44 -5.69
C GLU A 155 12.01 3.11 -6.70
N VAL A 156 11.01 2.31 -6.32
CA VAL A 156 9.95 1.87 -7.23
C VAL A 156 8.66 2.65 -6.99
N PHE A 157 8.27 2.84 -5.73
CA PHE A 157 6.98 3.46 -5.38
C PHE A 157 7.03 4.99 -5.21
N THR A 158 8.20 5.60 -5.32
CA THR A 158 8.41 7.06 -5.31
C THR A 158 8.63 7.63 -6.71
N ARG A 159 9.17 6.81 -7.61
CA ARG A 159 9.39 7.13 -9.01
C ARG A 159 8.09 6.86 -9.78
N SER A 160 7.55 7.91 -10.36
CA SER A 160 6.84 7.81 -11.65
C SER A 160 7.70 8.61 -12.63
N PRO A 161 7.78 8.19 -13.92
CA PRO A 161 8.42 9.00 -14.96
C PRO A 161 7.88 10.44 -14.97
#